data_AF-A0A9W9E3Y3-F1
#
_entry.id   AF-A0A9W9E3Y3-F1
#
_cell.length_a   1.000
_cell.length_b   1.000
_cell.length_c   1.000
_cell.angle_alpha   90.00
_cell.angle_beta   90.00
_cell.angle_gamma   90.00
#
_symmetry.space_group_name_H-M   'P 1'
#
loop_
_entity.id
_entity.type
_entity.pdbx_description
1 polymer ?
#
loop_
_entity_poly.entity_id
_entity_poly.type
_entity_poly.pdbx_seq_one_letter_code
_entity_poly.pdbx_strand_id
1 'polypeptide(L)'
;MALFGENNVYKGQTQPFPFPPLGSAYRPSNEYLFCRMKRCSCDSSIEYTTVHFECYQIFLRVCDFGELQQDYVLPKLWISTTWRLPWKNAFFMPASETYIPTSPKSLELSGQLFGVTFLHRLPLELVLAIWRESKDSLFWRCMSIIRMVTEFETGTWQILEHTPVFRCVARKPLDLMARFAALACPVTKVTIDQEGIKEVERLSCRPQYAGEVHSDLTFIVEEGASLHGIEAQLQVLCDGRLRLQTTQIQHKYPYIWNTPAPPRFSLCNAQIPDVFETWRLQVVNTQKIIGITFFFLDDKLYDLYIHDSDESNANALYEQLSPDVQRGAFWIYLPIGTTDRILVLGTRFISRSEYNVLVRMEKAGDVVIGRNCFFSEDDYHHDGLLPEDWPSSRADQ
;
A
#
# COMPACT_ATOMS: atom_id res chain seq x y z
N MET A 1 -14.03 -3.08 -15.62
CA MET A 1 -13.54 -2.31 -16.77
C MET A 1 -12.20 -1.68 -16.39
N ALA A 2 -11.31 -1.39 -17.35
CA ALA A 2 -10.09 -0.64 -17.09
C ALA A 2 -10.10 0.67 -17.88
N LEU A 3 -9.70 1.76 -17.23
CA LEU A 3 -9.33 3.01 -17.88
C LEU A 3 -7.82 3.00 -18.08
N PHE A 4 -7.32 3.60 -19.15
CA PHE A 4 -5.88 3.65 -19.41
C PHE A 4 -5.46 4.98 -20.03
N GLY A 5 -4.19 5.32 -19.82
CA GLY A 5 -3.65 6.62 -20.17
C GLY A 5 -2.15 6.70 -19.99
N GLU A 6 -1.62 7.90 -20.17
CA GLU A 6 -0.22 8.21 -19.91
C GLU A 6 -0.12 9.49 -19.10
N ASN A 7 0.51 9.39 -17.92
CA ASN A 7 0.68 10.46 -16.95
C ASN A 7 -0.67 11.01 -16.46
N ASN A 8 -1.22 11.97 -17.19
CA ASN A 8 -2.46 12.67 -16.94
C ASN A 8 -3.39 12.71 -18.17
N VAL A 9 -3.01 12.03 -19.25
CA VAL A 9 -3.78 11.98 -20.49
C VAL A 9 -4.54 10.66 -20.52
N TYR A 10 -5.87 10.74 -20.46
CA TYR A 10 -6.74 9.61 -20.74
C TYR A 10 -6.60 9.21 -22.22
N LYS A 11 -6.40 7.92 -22.48
CA LYS A 11 -6.24 7.37 -23.83
C LYS A 11 -7.34 6.38 -24.22
N GLY A 12 -8.17 5.94 -23.27
CA GLY A 12 -9.29 5.05 -23.56
C GLY A 12 -9.69 4.16 -22.40
N GLN A 13 -10.62 3.26 -22.70
CA GLN A 13 -11.11 2.26 -21.76
C GLN A 13 -11.37 0.93 -22.45
N THR A 14 -11.34 -0.15 -21.70
CA THR A 14 -11.65 -1.50 -22.18
C THR A 14 -13.13 -1.82 -22.05
N GLN A 15 -13.56 -2.97 -22.59
CA GLN A 15 -14.88 -3.53 -22.27
C GLN A 15 -14.91 -4.07 -20.82
N PRO A 16 -16.09 -4.30 -20.22
CA PRO A 16 -16.20 -4.96 -18.92
C PRO A 16 -15.57 -6.35 -18.96
N PHE A 17 -14.88 -6.73 -17.88
CA PHE A 17 -14.19 -8.02 -17.78
C PHE A 17 -14.12 -8.50 -16.32
N PRO A 18 -14.05 -9.82 -16.07
CA PRO A 18 -13.83 -10.36 -14.73
C PRO A 18 -12.41 -10.03 -14.27
N PHE A 19 -12.27 -9.41 -13.09
CA PHE A 19 -10.96 -9.03 -12.59
C PHE A 19 -10.17 -10.29 -12.17
N PRO A 20 -8.92 -10.50 -12.65
CA PRO A 20 -8.15 -11.69 -12.30
C PRO A 20 -7.88 -11.76 -10.79
N PRO A 21 -7.81 -12.96 -10.17
CA PRO A 21 -7.36 -13.11 -8.78
C PRO A 21 -5.85 -12.81 -8.63
N LEU A 22 -5.39 -12.58 -7.39
CA LEU A 22 -3.97 -12.35 -7.10
C LEU A 22 -3.16 -13.59 -7.50
N GLY A 23 -2.03 -13.43 -8.19
CA GLY A 23 -1.24 -14.57 -8.66
C GLY A 23 -1.67 -15.14 -10.01
N SER A 24 -2.55 -14.45 -10.76
CA SER A 24 -3.01 -14.90 -12.08
C SER A 24 -2.88 -13.82 -13.15
N ALA A 25 -3.04 -14.21 -14.42
CA ALA A 25 -3.15 -13.30 -15.55
C ALA A 25 -4.35 -13.65 -16.42
N TYR A 26 -4.98 -12.64 -17.01
CA TYR A 26 -6.18 -12.75 -17.82
C TYR A 26 -6.06 -11.90 -19.09
N ARG A 27 -6.44 -12.47 -20.23
CA ARG A 27 -6.34 -11.82 -21.55
C ARG A 27 -7.75 -11.64 -22.15
N PRO A 28 -8.40 -10.46 -21.95
CA PRO A 28 -9.73 -10.18 -22.51
C PRO A 28 -9.72 -9.95 -24.02
N SER A 29 -8.58 -9.54 -24.58
CA SER A 29 -8.41 -9.35 -26.02
C SER A 29 -6.96 -9.61 -26.42
N ASN A 30 -6.68 -9.72 -27.71
CA ASN A 30 -5.32 -9.89 -28.21
C ASN A 30 -4.40 -8.70 -27.88
N GLU A 31 -4.99 -7.54 -27.55
CA GLU A 31 -4.27 -6.29 -27.29
C GLU A 31 -3.87 -6.10 -25.82
N TYR A 32 -4.59 -6.74 -24.89
CA TYR A 32 -4.42 -6.48 -23.45
C TYR A 32 -4.22 -7.76 -22.65
N LEU A 33 -3.19 -7.76 -21.79
CA LEU A 33 -2.95 -8.78 -20.76
C LEU A 33 -3.03 -8.11 -19.39
N PHE A 34 -4.02 -8.49 -18.59
CA PHE A 34 -4.16 -8.06 -17.19
C PHE A 34 -3.45 -9.07 -16.29
N CYS A 35 -2.37 -8.66 -15.65
CA CYS A 35 -1.55 -9.54 -14.82
C CYS A 35 -1.53 -9.08 -13.37
N ARG A 36 -1.76 -10.01 -12.44
CA ARG A 36 -1.63 -9.83 -10.98
C ARG A 36 -0.65 -10.83 -10.37
N MET A 37 0.24 -11.42 -11.17
CA MET A 37 1.30 -12.28 -10.65
C MET A 37 2.31 -11.44 -9.87
N LYS A 38 2.64 -11.87 -8.64
CA LYS A 38 3.79 -11.32 -7.91
C LYS A 38 5.04 -11.57 -8.78
N ARG A 39 5.76 -10.52 -9.17
CA ARG A 39 6.98 -10.57 -10.00
C ARG A 39 6.80 -10.92 -11.49
N CYS A 40 5.72 -10.45 -12.14
CA CYS A 40 5.64 -10.55 -13.61
C CYS A 40 6.67 -9.63 -14.29
N SER A 41 7.37 -10.12 -15.31
CA SER A 41 8.19 -9.33 -16.26
C SER A 41 7.33 -8.59 -17.31
N CYS A 42 6.18 -8.07 -16.89
CA CYS A 42 5.22 -7.38 -17.75
C CYS A 42 5.73 -5.95 -18.02
N ASP A 43 6.83 -5.80 -18.77
CA ASP A 43 7.65 -4.58 -18.85
C ASP A 43 7.04 -3.38 -19.59
N SER A 44 5.99 -3.58 -20.39
CA SER A 44 5.48 -2.56 -21.33
C SER A 44 4.05 -2.09 -21.03
N SER A 45 3.62 -2.08 -19.77
CA SER A 45 2.25 -1.67 -19.46
C SER A 45 2.04 -0.16 -19.60
N ILE A 46 1.11 0.20 -20.49
CA ILE A 46 0.39 1.47 -20.44
C ILE A 46 -0.20 1.57 -19.02
N GLU A 47 -0.12 2.76 -18.42
CA GLU A 47 -0.71 2.94 -17.11
C GLU A 47 -2.22 2.69 -17.20
N TYR A 48 -2.77 1.98 -16.22
CA TYR A 48 -4.19 1.70 -16.15
C TYR A 48 -4.69 1.75 -14.71
N THR A 49 -6.00 1.86 -14.57
CA THR A 49 -6.73 1.73 -13.32
C THR A 49 -8.03 1.01 -13.58
N THR A 50 -8.49 0.23 -12.60
CA THR A 50 -9.69 -0.57 -12.72
C THR A 50 -10.84 0.05 -11.98
N VAL A 51 -12.00 0.05 -12.64
CA VAL A 51 -13.26 0.53 -12.08
C VAL A 51 -14.31 -0.56 -12.20
N HIS A 52 -15.15 -0.69 -11.17
CA HIS A 52 -16.36 -1.51 -11.26
C HIS A 52 -17.24 -0.98 -12.38
N PHE A 53 -17.86 -1.87 -13.13
CA PHE A 53 -18.68 -1.48 -14.27
C PHE A 53 -19.91 -0.69 -13.81
N GLU A 54 -20.52 -1.10 -12.71
CA GLU A 54 -21.66 -0.43 -12.07
C GLU A 54 -21.26 0.97 -11.58
N CYS A 55 -20.08 1.10 -10.95
CA CYS A 55 -19.56 2.40 -10.52
C CYS A 55 -19.35 3.35 -11.71
N TYR A 56 -18.85 2.84 -12.83
CA TYR A 56 -18.69 3.64 -14.05
C TYR A 56 -20.04 4.10 -14.62
N GLN A 57 -21.06 3.24 -14.63
CA GLN A 57 -22.40 3.61 -15.08
C GLN A 57 -23.05 4.66 -14.17
N ILE A 58 -22.90 4.53 -12.84
CA ILE A 58 -23.39 5.52 -11.88
C ILE A 58 -22.68 6.85 -12.12
N PHE A 59 -21.36 6.83 -12.29
CA PHE A 59 -20.56 8.02 -12.55
C PHE A 59 -21.06 8.82 -13.77
N LEU A 60 -21.28 8.15 -14.91
CA LEU A 60 -21.80 8.83 -16.10
C LEU A 60 -23.15 9.50 -15.83
N ARG A 61 -24.07 8.80 -15.15
CA ARG A 61 -25.39 9.35 -14.81
C ARG A 61 -25.31 10.56 -13.88
N VAL A 62 -24.42 10.53 -12.89
CA VAL A 62 -24.22 11.65 -11.96
C VAL A 62 -23.61 12.84 -12.69
N CYS A 63 -22.68 12.61 -13.62
CA CYS A 63 -22.12 13.67 -14.47
C CYS A 63 -23.16 14.29 -15.41
N ASP A 64 -24.03 13.48 -16.01
CA ASP A 64 -25.13 13.97 -16.84
C ASP A 64 -26.11 14.82 -16.01
N PHE A 65 -26.40 14.40 -14.77
CA PHE A 65 -27.24 15.18 -13.85
C PHE A 65 -26.61 16.51 -13.43
N GLY A 66 -25.28 16.56 -13.27
CA GLY A 66 -24.53 17.78 -12.96
C GLY A 66 -24.19 18.64 -14.19
N GLU A 67 -24.75 18.32 -15.37
CA GLU A 67 -24.50 19.01 -16.65
C GLU A 67 -23.00 19.16 -16.98
N LEU A 68 -22.16 18.20 -16.56
CA LEU A 68 -20.73 18.25 -16.81
C LEU A 68 -20.43 17.90 -18.27
N GLN A 69 -19.58 18.71 -18.92
CA GLN A 69 -19.15 18.45 -20.30
C GLN A 69 -18.43 17.10 -20.43
N GLN A 70 -19.01 16.19 -21.23
CA GLN A 70 -18.54 14.81 -21.37
C GLN A 70 -17.06 14.71 -21.79
N ASP A 71 -16.57 15.63 -22.61
CA ASP A 71 -15.18 15.66 -23.12
C ASP A 71 -14.11 15.73 -22.01
N TYR A 72 -14.47 16.24 -20.83
CA TYR A 72 -13.55 16.41 -19.69
C TYR A 72 -13.78 15.38 -18.59
N VAL A 73 -14.93 14.72 -18.56
CA VAL A 73 -15.37 13.85 -17.47
C VAL A 73 -14.53 12.57 -17.36
N LEU A 74 -14.23 11.93 -18.49
CA LEU A 74 -13.39 10.71 -18.51
C LEU A 74 -11.92 10.98 -18.14
N PRO A 75 -11.27 12.05 -18.64
CA PRO A 75 -9.99 12.49 -18.12
C PRO A 75 -9.98 12.73 -16.61
N LYS A 76 -11.01 13.37 -16.03
CA LYS A 76 -11.08 13.54 -14.57
C LYS A 76 -11.17 12.21 -13.85
N LEU A 77 -12.05 11.31 -14.29
CA LEU A 77 -12.18 9.99 -13.68
C LEU A 77 -10.86 9.23 -13.72
N TRP A 78 -10.18 9.22 -14.87
CA TRP A 78 -8.89 8.59 -15.05
C TRP A 78 -7.88 9.10 -14.02
N ILE A 79 -7.77 10.41 -13.85
CA ILE A 79 -6.80 11.03 -12.93
C ILE A 79 -7.18 10.74 -11.47
N SER A 80 -8.44 10.96 -11.09
CA SER A 80 -8.92 10.71 -9.72
C SER A 80 -8.77 9.25 -9.30
N THR A 81 -8.74 8.31 -10.23
CA THR A 81 -8.57 6.87 -9.94
C THR A 81 -7.11 6.41 -10.01
N THR A 82 -6.27 7.00 -10.86
CA THR A 82 -4.84 6.68 -10.93
C THR A 82 -4.01 7.37 -9.86
N TRP A 83 -4.34 8.60 -9.51
CA TRP A 83 -3.59 9.41 -8.55
C TRP A 83 -3.94 9.10 -7.09
N ARG A 84 -4.78 8.09 -6.86
CA ARG A 84 -4.85 7.37 -5.58
C ARG A 84 -3.54 6.63 -5.27
N LEU A 85 -2.74 6.35 -6.28
CA LEU A 85 -1.41 5.80 -6.13
C LEU A 85 -0.38 6.93 -6.11
N PRO A 86 0.54 6.95 -5.12
CA PRO A 86 1.51 8.04 -4.97
C PRO A 86 2.48 8.15 -6.15
N TRP A 87 2.66 7.11 -6.96
CA TRP A 87 3.38 7.12 -8.24
C TRP A 87 2.88 5.99 -9.15
N LYS A 88 3.40 5.90 -10.38
CA LYS A 88 3.04 4.83 -11.31
C LYS A 88 3.43 3.46 -10.76
N ASN A 89 2.50 2.51 -10.78
CA ASN A 89 2.68 1.14 -10.28
C ASN A 89 2.93 1.02 -8.77
N ALA A 90 2.66 2.07 -7.97
CA ALA A 90 2.68 1.94 -6.51
C ALA A 90 1.60 0.95 -6.03
N PHE A 91 1.75 0.45 -4.80
CA PHE A 91 0.76 -0.43 -4.19
C PHE A 91 -0.50 0.34 -3.79
N PHE A 92 -1.66 -0.30 -3.87
CA PHE A 92 -2.89 0.26 -3.32
C PHE A 92 -2.78 0.42 -1.80
N MET A 93 -3.23 1.57 -1.31
CA MET A 93 -3.34 1.79 0.13
C MET A 93 -4.53 1.01 0.69
N PRO A 94 -4.43 0.51 1.94
CA PRO A 94 -5.55 -0.17 2.58
C PRO A 94 -6.75 0.77 2.67
N ALA A 95 -7.95 0.20 2.60
CA ALA A 95 -9.15 0.96 2.90
C ALA A 95 -9.16 1.35 4.38
N SER A 96 -9.56 2.58 4.68
CA SER A 96 -9.70 3.04 6.06
C SER A 96 -10.97 2.50 6.68
N GLU A 97 -10.89 2.01 7.92
CA GLU A 97 -12.05 1.61 8.74
C GLU A 97 -12.67 2.78 9.53
N THR A 98 -12.06 3.97 9.43
CA THR A 98 -12.44 5.16 10.17
C THR A 98 -12.76 6.35 9.28
N TYR A 99 -12.44 6.26 7.99
CA TYR A 99 -12.69 7.32 7.02
C TYR A 99 -13.68 6.86 5.94
N ILE A 100 -14.87 7.48 5.95
CA ILE A 100 -15.86 7.33 4.90
C ILE A 100 -15.61 8.41 3.85
N PRO A 101 -15.44 8.07 2.57
CA PRO A 101 -15.17 9.04 1.50
C PRO A 101 -16.45 9.85 1.18
N THR A 102 -16.84 10.75 2.08
CA THR A 102 -18.05 11.56 2.01
C THR A 102 -17.77 13.03 2.27
N SER A 103 -18.64 13.89 1.77
CA SER A 103 -18.74 15.32 2.05
C SER A 103 -20.18 15.66 2.48
N PRO A 104 -20.41 16.78 3.22
CA PRO A 104 -21.75 17.22 3.57
C PRO A 104 -22.69 17.32 2.36
N LYS A 105 -22.20 17.87 1.23
CA LYS A 105 -22.94 17.96 -0.03
C LYS A 105 -23.28 16.58 -0.59
N SER A 106 -22.33 15.63 -0.56
CA SER A 106 -22.59 14.26 -1.03
C SER A 106 -23.60 13.51 -0.15
N LEU A 107 -23.59 13.74 1.16
CA LEU A 107 -24.55 13.14 2.10
C LEU A 107 -25.95 13.69 1.88
N GLU A 108 -26.07 15.00 1.63
CA GLU A 108 -27.33 15.64 1.30
C GLU A 108 -27.90 15.12 -0.02
N LEU A 109 -27.12 15.15 -1.10
CA LEU A 109 -27.55 14.67 -2.42
C LEU A 109 -27.90 13.19 -2.41
N SER A 110 -27.09 12.35 -1.78
CA SER A 110 -27.38 10.92 -1.63
C SER A 110 -28.64 10.70 -0.80
N GLY A 111 -28.81 11.45 0.30
CA GLY A 111 -30.02 11.41 1.11
C GLY A 111 -31.27 11.76 0.31
N GLN A 112 -31.21 12.75 -0.58
CA GLN A 112 -32.31 13.09 -1.48
C GLN A 112 -32.59 11.98 -2.50
N LEU A 113 -31.55 11.47 -3.17
CA LEU A 113 -31.67 10.43 -4.20
C LEU A 113 -32.27 9.12 -3.69
N PHE A 114 -31.93 8.74 -2.46
CA PHE A 114 -32.36 7.48 -1.85
C PHE A 114 -33.53 7.63 -0.86
N GLY A 115 -34.10 8.83 -0.72
CA GLY A 115 -35.22 9.09 0.17
C GLY A 115 -34.88 9.11 1.67
N VAL A 116 -33.59 9.22 2.02
CA VAL A 116 -33.07 9.32 3.39
C VAL A 116 -32.60 10.76 3.66
N THR A 117 -33.55 11.70 3.63
CA THR A 117 -33.24 13.14 3.61
C THR A 117 -32.55 13.66 4.87
N PHE A 118 -32.61 12.95 6.00
CA PHE A 118 -31.95 13.33 7.25
C PHE A 118 -30.50 12.82 7.37
N LEU A 119 -29.97 12.11 6.36
CA LEU A 119 -28.64 11.50 6.42
C LEU A 119 -27.53 12.51 6.74
N HIS A 120 -27.57 13.69 6.12
CA HIS A 120 -26.61 14.79 6.36
C HIS A 120 -26.68 15.38 7.78
N ARG A 121 -27.71 15.04 8.56
CA ARG A 121 -27.92 15.52 9.94
C ARG A 121 -27.48 14.50 10.99
N LEU A 122 -27.13 13.28 10.58
CA LEU A 122 -26.66 12.27 11.51
C LEU A 122 -25.27 12.68 12.05
N PRO A 123 -25.02 12.49 13.36
CA PRO A 123 -23.67 12.53 13.91
C PRO A 123 -22.75 11.56 13.18
N LEU A 124 -21.48 11.93 13.02
CA LEU A 124 -20.49 11.15 12.29
C LEU A 124 -20.36 9.73 12.86
N GLU A 125 -20.49 9.58 14.17
CA GLU A 125 -20.43 8.30 14.87
C GLU A 125 -21.51 7.33 14.37
N LEU A 126 -22.74 7.82 14.11
CA LEU A 126 -23.82 7.00 13.57
C LEU A 126 -23.61 6.68 12.09
N VAL A 127 -23.10 7.65 11.31
CA VAL A 127 -22.77 7.40 9.90
C VAL A 127 -21.67 6.32 9.79
N LEU A 128 -20.66 6.38 10.66
CA LEU A 128 -19.60 5.38 10.77
C LEU A 128 -20.13 4.01 11.17
N ALA A 129 -21.03 3.93 12.14
CA ALA A 129 -21.67 2.67 12.54
C ALA A 129 -22.45 2.05 11.37
N ILE A 130 -23.30 2.84 10.69
CA ILE A 130 -24.05 2.36 9.52
C ILE A 130 -23.10 1.92 8.40
N TRP A 131 -22.05 2.70 8.15
CA TRP A 131 -21.06 2.38 7.13
C TRP A 131 -20.34 1.07 7.42
N ARG A 132 -19.89 0.82 8.65
CA ARG A 132 -19.22 -0.44 9.01
C ARG A 132 -20.09 -1.67 8.76
N GLU A 133 -21.37 -1.59 9.10
CA GLU A 133 -22.34 -2.68 8.91
C GLU A 133 -22.74 -2.89 7.43
N SER A 134 -22.52 -1.89 6.57
CA SER A 134 -23.02 -1.92 5.18
C SER A 134 -21.98 -1.49 4.15
N LYS A 135 -20.68 -1.56 4.49
CA LYS A 135 -19.56 -0.97 3.74
C LYS A 135 -19.52 -1.38 2.27
N ASP A 136 -19.94 -2.61 1.98
CA ASP A 136 -19.89 -3.20 0.64
C ASP A 136 -21.13 -2.86 -0.21
N SER A 137 -22.12 -2.16 0.35
CA SER A 137 -23.34 -1.80 -0.35
C SER A 137 -23.10 -0.81 -1.50
N LEU A 138 -23.95 -0.91 -2.53
CA LEU A 138 -23.96 0.02 -3.65
C LEU A 138 -24.22 1.48 -3.23
N PHE A 139 -24.88 1.68 -2.09
CA PHE A 139 -25.17 2.99 -1.53
C PHE A 139 -23.89 3.80 -1.28
N TRP A 140 -22.91 3.22 -0.59
CA TRP A 140 -21.65 3.93 -0.30
C TRP A 140 -20.78 4.12 -1.54
N ARG A 141 -20.85 3.18 -2.49
CA ARG A 141 -20.18 3.34 -3.80
C ARG A 141 -20.77 4.54 -4.56
N CYS A 142 -22.10 4.65 -4.59
CA CYS A 142 -22.80 5.78 -5.20
C CYS A 142 -22.43 7.09 -4.50
N MET A 143 -22.43 7.12 -3.17
CA MET A 143 -22.08 8.31 -2.40
C MET A 143 -20.65 8.78 -2.67
N SER A 144 -19.70 7.85 -2.73
CA SER A 144 -18.30 8.15 -3.04
C SER A 144 -18.14 8.71 -4.47
N ILE A 145 -18.98 8.28 -5.42
CA ILE A 145 -19.03 8.82 -6.78
C ILE A 145 -19.65 10.22 -6.78
N ILE A 146 -20.77 10.43 -6.09
CA ILE A 146 -21.41 11.74 -5.96
C ILE A 146 -20.43 12.74 -5.36
N ARG A 147 -19.72 12.37 -4.28
CA ARG A 147 -18.65 13.20 -3.70
C ARG A 147 -17.62 13.60 -4.77
N MET A 148 -17.06 12.62 -5.47
CA MET A 148 -16.05 12.85 -6.50
C MET A 148 -16.56 13.81 -7.59
N VAL A 149 -17.78 13.61 -8.09
CA VAL A 149 -18.38 14.47 -9.12
C VAL A 149 -18.65 15.88 -8.58
N THR A 150 -19.11 16.03 -7.33
CA THR A 150 -19.31 17.35 -6.74
C THR A 150 -18.01 18.12 -6.55
N GLU A 151 -16.89 17.44 -6.32
CA GLU A 151 -15.56 18.07 -6.26
C GLU A 151 -15.17 18.58 -7.66
N PHE A 152 -15.50 17.83 -8.73
CA PHE A 152 -15.24 18.22 -10.11
C PHE A 152 -15.92 19.52 -10.54
N GLU A 153 -17.08 19.85 -9.99
CA GLU A 153 -17.79 21.11 -10.24
C GLU A 153 -17.05 22.31 -9.65
N THR A 154 -16.38 22.13 -8.52
CA THR A 154 -15.79 23.23 -7.73
C THR A 154 -14.37 23.58 -8.12
N GLY A 155 -13.64 22.65 -8.75
CA GLY A 155 -12.22 22.86 -9.02
C GLY A 155 -11.92 23.30 -10.46
N THR A 156 -11.08 24.33 -10.58
CA THR A 156 -10.51 24.80 -11.83
C THR A 156 -9.42 23.85 -12.33
N TRP A 157 -9.33 23.69 -13.66
CA TRP A 157 -8.23 22.98 -14.31
C TRP A 157 -6.99 23.89 -14.37
N GLN A 158 -5.93 23.56 -13.64
CA GLN A 158 -4.64 24.22 -13.80
C GLN A 158 -3.52 23.18 -14.01
N ILE A 159 -2.63 23.48 -14.96
CA ILE A 159 -1.54 22.60 -15.40
C ILE A 159 -0.28 22.83 -14.55
N LEU A 160 0.26 21.70 -14.11
CA LEU A 160 1.60 21.34 -13.61
C LEU A 160 2.61 22.44 -13.28
N GLU A 161 2.86 22.61 -11.98
CA GLU A 161 4.20 22.93 -11.49
C GLU A 161 4.89 21.63 -11.05
N HIS A 162 6.01 21.31 -11.70
CA HIS A 162 6.94 20.31 -11.18
C HIS A 162 7.76 20.97 -10.08
N THR A 163 7.64 20.47 -8.86
CA THR A 163 8.44 20.97 -7.74
C THR A 163 9.16 19.79 -7.08
N PRO A 164 10.47 19.90 -6.78
CA PRO A 164 11.15 18.86 -6.02
C PRO A 164 10.44 18.60 -4.68
N VAL A 165 10.13 17.34 -4.36
CA VAL A 165 9.29 16.98 -3.19
C VAL A 165 9.84 17.56 -1.90
N PHE A 166 11.17 17.59 -1.77
CA PHE A 166 11.85 18.13 -0.59
C PHE A 166 11.69 19.64 -0.39
N ARG A 167 11.14 20.36 -1.38
CA ARG A 167 10.80 21.78 -1.30
C ARG A 167 9.30 22.02 -1.06
N CYS A 168 8.48 20.98 -1.08
CA CYS A 168 7.04 21.08 -0.93
C CYS A 168 6.63 21.09 0.54
N VAL A 169 5.64 21.94 0.86
CA VAL A 169 4.82 21.84 2.07
C VAL A 169 3.38 21.95 1.60
N ALA A 170 2.56 20.96 1.93
CA ALA A 170 1.15 20.91 1.56
C ALA A 170 0.37 20.23 2.68
N ARG A 171 -0.31 21.02 3.52
CA ARG A 171 -1.22 20.53 4.58
C ARG A 171 -2.60 20.15 4.07
N LYS A 172 -2.97 20.74 2.93
CA LYS A 172 -4.09 20.33 2.09
C LYS A 172 -3.62 20.38 0.65
N PRO A 173 -4.18 19.56 -0.25
CA PRO A 173 -3.73 19.55 -1.63
C PRO A 173 -3.93 20.87 -2.39
N LEU A 174 -4.79 21.78 -1.89
CA LEU A 174 -4.98 23.13 -2.41
C LEU A 174 -4.12 24.20 -1.70
N ASP A 175 -3.39 23.84 -0.66
CA ASP A 175 -2.61 24.75 0.18
C ASP A 175 -1.11 24.64 -0.11
N LEU A 176 -0.75 24.52 -1.40
CA LEU A 176 0.64 24.60 -1.85
C LEU A 176 1.13 26.05 -1.83
N MET A 177 0.92 26.71 -0.69
CA MET A 177 1.47 28.00 -0.35
C MET A 177 2.66 27.78 0.58
N ALA A 178 3.83 27.54 -0.01
CA ALA A 178 5.07 28.06 0.56
C ALA A 178 6.23 27.91 -0.43
N ARG A 179 6.55 29.03 -1.07
CA ARG A 179 7.92 29.43 -1.35
C ARG A 179 8.82 28.99 -0.19
N PHE A 180 9.73 28.05 -0.46
CA PHE A 180 10.88 27.66 0.37
C PHE A 180 10.56 27.36 1.85
N ALA A 181 10.33 26.09 2.17
CA ALA A 181 10.57 25.64 3.55
C ALA A 181 12.00 26.02 3.96
N ALA A 182 12.17 26.59 5.16
CA ALA A 182 13.47 27.01 5.66
C ALA A 182 14.49 25.86 5.57
N LEU A 183 15.73 26.17 5.20
CA LEU A 183 16.87 25.24 5.20
C LEU A 183 17.05 24.46 6.52
N ALA A 184 16.42 24.92 7.60
CA ALA A 184 16.42 24.33 8.94
C ALA A 184 15.58 23.05 9.10
N CYS A 185 14.71 22.70 8.14
CA CYS A 185 13.91 21.47 8.19
C CYS A 185 14.43 20.47 7.15
N PRO A 186 15.35 19.54 7.48
CA PRO A 186 15.97 18.65 6.50
C PRO A 186 15.09 17.47 6.08
N VAL A 187 14.11 17.07 6.90
CA VAL A 187 13.32 15.85 6.69
C VAL A 187 11.99 16.15 6.02
N THR A 188 11.63 15.37 5.00
CA THR A 188 10.28 15.35 4.41
C THR A 188 9.50 14.20 5.02
N LYS A 189 8.27 14.48 5.44
CA LYS A 189 7.25 13.47 5.74
C LYS A 189 6.11 13.59 4.72
N VAL A 190 5.82 12.51 4.00
CA VAL A 190 4.65 12.41 3.13
C VAL A 190 3.65 11.46 3.77
N THR A 191 2.41 11.88 3.93
CA THR A 191 1.31 11.06 4.46
C THR A 191 0.38 10.66 3.30
N ILE A 192 0.06 9.38 3.21
CA ILE A 192 -0.69 8.78 2.10
C ILE A 192 -1.84 7.96 2.69
N ASP A 193 -3.05 8.14 2.15
CA ASP A 193 -4.26 7.40 2.52
C ASP A 193 -4.88 6.70 1.29
N GLN A 194 -6.10 6.16 1.44
CA GLN A 194 -6.83 5.48 0.36
C GLN A 194 -7.18 6.38 -0.84
N GLU A 195 -7.11 7.70 -0.70
CA GLU A 195 -7.35 8.69 -1.76
C GLU A 195 -6.03 9.19 -2.39
N GLY A 196 -4.86 8.78 -1.87
CA GLY A 196 -3.55 9.16 -2.39
C GLY A 196 -2.75 10.01 -1.41
N ILE A 197 -1.91 10.91 -1.92
CA ILE A 197 -1.08 11.77 -1.07
C ILE A 197 -1.96 12.82 -0.41
N LYS A 198 -2.11 12.72 0.90
CA LYS A 198 -2.93 13.60 1.74
C LYS A 198 -2.18 14.86 2.14
N GLU A 199 -0.91 14.70 2.50
CA GLU A 199 -0.13 15.76 3.13
C GLU A 199 1.38 15.59 2.90
N VAL A 200 2.09 16.71 2.77
CA VAL A 200 3.56 16.80 2.71
C VAL A 200 4.03 17.83 3.74
N GLU A 201 4.82 17.37 4.71
CA GLU A 201 5.36 18.19 5.79
C GLU A 201 6.89 18.20 5.78
N ARG A 202 7.47 19.29 6.28
CA ARG A 202 8.93 19.41 6.52
C ARG A 202 9.20 19.45 8.01
N LEU A 203 10.05 18.53 8.48
CA LEU A 203 10.38 18.35 9.89
C LEU A 203 11.82 18.81 10.16
N SER A 204 12.06 19.35 11.35
CA SER A 204 13.37 19.78 11.83
C SER A 204 14.32 18.61 12.10
N CYS A 205 13.77 17.46 12.48
CA CYS A 205 14.52 16.23 12.70
C CYS A 205 13.68 15.01 12.34
N ARG A 206 14.34 13.85 12.18
CA ARG A 206 13.65 12.59 11.96
C ARG A 206 12.95 12.18 13.27
N PRO A 207 11.64 11.89 13.25
CA PRO A 207 10.92 11.47 14.43
C PRO A 207 11.47 10.14 14.97
N GLN A 208 11.48 10.01 16.29
CA GLN A 208 11.87 8.78 16.97
C GLN A 208 10.68 7.81 17.00
N TYR A 209 10.93 6.55 16.69
CA TYR A 209 9.90 5.51 16.72
C TYR A 209 9.32 5.38 18.13
N ALA A 210 8.00 5.55 18.24
CA ALA A 210 7.24 5.51 19.51
C ALA A 210 6.26 4.33 19.60
N GLY A 211 6.33 3.36 18.67
CA GLY A 211 5.41 2.23 18.65
C GLY A 211 4.06 2.50 17.97
N GLU A 212 3.88 3.67 17.37
CA GLU A 212 2.68 4.05 16.62
C GLU A 212 2.65 3.36 15.27
N VAL A 213 1.52 2.71 14.95
CA VAL A 213 1.24 2.04 13.69
C VAL A 213 -0.17 2.37 13.22
N HIS A 214 -0.35 2.48 11.91
CA HIS A 214 -1.64 2.78 11.29
C HIS A 214 -2.01 1.67 10.32
N SER A 215 -3.28 1.29 10.30
CA SER A 215 -3.84 0.34 9.33
C SER A 215 -4.26 1.02 8.03
N ASP A 216 -4.59 2.31 8.08
CA ASP A 216 -5.23 3.08 7.01
C ASP A 216 -4.40 4.25 6.46
N LEU A 217 -3.26 4.53 7.10
CA LEU A 217 -2.30 5.55 6.69
C LEU A 217 -0.93 4.94 6.44
N THR A 218 -0.23 5.51 5.48
CA THR A 218 1.17 5.19 5.24
C THR A 218 2.01 6.43 5.04
N PHE A 219 3.32 6.29 5.25
CA PHE A 219 4.23 7.40 5.42
C PHE A 219 5.54 7.17 4.68
N ILE A 220 6.07 8.24 4.09
CA ILE A 220 7.46 8.32 3.63
C ILE A 220 8.15 9.32 4.51
N VAL A 221 9.26 8.94 5.15
CA VAL A 221 10.02 9.81 6.06
C VAL A 221 11.49 9.76 5.70
N GLU A 222 11.95 10.78 4.98
CA GLU A 222 13.25 10.79 4.33
C GLU A 222 13.96 12.15 4.47
N GLU A 223 15.29 12.13 4.46
CA GLU A 223 16.08 13.35 4.43
C GLU A 223 16.08 13.96 3.01
N GLY A 224 16.19 15.29 2.90
CA GLY A 224 16.11 15.96 1.60
C GLY A 224 17.14 15.45 0.58
N ALA A 225 18.30 14.99 1.05
CA ALA A 225 19.33 14.41 0.19
C ALA A 225 18.93 13.04 -0.42
N SER A 226 18.18 12.20 0.30
CA SER A 226 17.74 10.88 -0.21
C SER A 226 16.56 10.97 -1.19
N LEU A 227 15.94 12.15 -1.29
CA LEU A 227 14.86 12.47 -2.23
C LEU A 227 15.36 13.26 -3.46
N HIS A 228 16.68 13.40 -3.62
CA HIS A 228 17.25 14.15 -4.73
C HIS A 228 17.02 13.44 -6.06
N GLY A 229 16.22 14.05 -6.94
CA GLY A 229 15.79 13.41 -8.18
C GLY A 229 14.35 12.86 -8.12
N ILE A 230 13.62 13.12 -7.04
CA ILE A 230 12.16 12.90 -6.96
C ILE A 230 11.45 14.25 -7.01
N GLU A 231 10.56 14.39 -7.98
CA GLU A 231 9.70 15.56 -8.15
C GLU A 231 8.27 15.23 -7.70
N ALA A 232 7.65 16.16 -6.97
CA ALA A 232 6.21 16.18 -6.82
C ALA A 232 5.66 16.79 -8.11
N GLN A 233 4.97 15.97 -8.88
CA GLN A 233 4.02 16.48 -9.85
C GLN A 233 2.79 16.93 -9.09
N LEU A 234 2.70 18.24 -8.90
CA LEU A 234 1.45 18.84 -8.51
C LEU A 234 0.63 19.00 -9.78
N GLN A 235 -0.51 18.32 -9.83
CA GLN A 235 -1.56 18.73 -10.72
C GLN A 235 -2.73 19.16 -9.85
N VAL A 236 -2.97 20.47 -9.83
CA VAL A 236 -4.17 21.04 -9.22
C VAL A 236 -5.34 20.70 -10.15
N LEU A 237 -5.75 19.45 -10.09
CA LEU A 237 -6.93 18.95 -10.76
C LEU A 237 -8.00 18.72 -9.73
N CYS A 238 -9.01 19.59 -9.76
CA CYS A 238 -10.36 19.36 -9.29
C CYS A 238 -10.63 18.99 -7.82
N ASP A 239 -9.64 18.57 -7.04
CA ASP A 239 -9.68 18.34 -5.59
C ASP A 239 -8.31 18.58 -4.91
N GLY A 240 -7.30 18.89 -5.73
CA GLY A 240 -5.90 18.87 -5.36
C GLY A 240 -5.48 17.42 -5.09
N ARG A 241 -4.80 16.80 -6.06
CA ARG A 241 -4.11 15.53 -5.84
C ARG A 241 -2.64 15.73 -6.15
N LEU A 242 -1.83 15.05 -5.36
CA LEU A 242 -0.38 15.07 -5.46
C LEU A 242 0.08 13.71 -5.95
N ARG A 243 1.04 13.70 -6.86
CA ARG A 243 1.70 12.49 -7.34
C ARG A 243 3.20 12.71 -7.43
N LEU A 244 3.97 11.69 -7.07
CA LEU A 244 5.42 11.69 -7.17
C LEU A 244 5.86 11.12 -8.51
N GLN A 245 6.90 11.69 -9.08
CA GLN A 245 7.60 11.16 -10.25
C GLN A 245 9.11 11.20 -10.02
N THR A 246 9.78 10.13 -10.44
CA THR A 246 11.24 10.06 -10.52
C THR A 246 11.78 10.78 -11.75
N THR A 247 12.86 11.54 -11.59
CA THR A 247 13.64 12.10 -12.71
C THR A 247 14.73 11.11 -13.15
N GLN A 248 15.51 11.47 -14.17
CA GLN A 248 16.65 10.66 -14.62
C GLN A 248 17.78 10.55 -13.58
N ILE A 249 17.73 11.34 -12.50
CA ILE A 249 18.75 11.36 -11.46
C ILE A 249 18.56 10.20 -10.47
N GLN A 250 17.31 9.78 -10.24
CA GLN A 250 16.97 8.75 -9.26
C GLN A 250 15.91 7.82 -9.83
N HIS A 251 16.26 6.54 -10.01
CA HIS A 251 15.34 5.53 -10.55
C HIS A 251 14.54 4.76 -9.48
N LYS A 252 14.82 5.00 -8.19
CA LYS A 252 14.19 4.27 -7.08
C LYS A 252 13.30 5.19 -6.25
N TYR A 253 12.04 4.80 -6.07
CA TYR A 253 11.13 5.42 -5.11
C TYR A 253 11.52 5.07 -3.67
N PRO A 254 11.20 5.93 -2.68
CA PRO A 254 11.49 5.68 -1.28
C PRO A 254 10.54 4.63 -0.71
N TYR A 255 10.92 4.08 0.45
CA TYR A 255 10.08 3.12 1.15
C TYR A 255 8.90 3.81 1.85
N ILE A 256 7.74 3.17 1.75
CA ILE A 256 6.49 3.50 2.40
C ILE A 256 6.38 2.65 3.67
N TRP A 257 6.01 3.29 4.78
CA TRP A 257 5.87 2.68 6.09
C TRP A 257 4.44 2.82 6.62
N ASN A 258 4.00 1.93 7.50
CA ASN A 258 2.74 2.07 8.24
C ASN A 258 2.89 2.90 9.53
N THR A 259 4.00 3.62 9.71
CA THR A 259 4.28 4.43 10.90
C THR A 259 4.84 5.80 10.50
N PRO A 260 4.45 6.90 11.18
CA PRO A 260 5.00 8.24 10.91
C PRO A 260 6.44 8.40 11.42
N ALA A 261 6.96 7.43 12.17
CA ALA A 261 8.30 7.47 12.74
C ALA A 261 9.10 6.20 12.43
N PRO A 262 9.41 5.92 11.15
CA PRO A 262 10.00 4.65 10.77
C PRO A 262 11.44 4.49 11.30
N PRO A 263 11.81 3.28 11.73
CA PRO A 263 13.17 2.99 12.16
C PRO A 263 14.17 3.23 11.04
N ARG A 264 15.43 3.53 11.40
CA ARG A 264 16.49 3.70 10.40
C ARG A 264 16.88 2.33 9.84
N PHE A 265 16.96 2.21 8.52
CA PHE A 265 17.43 0.97 7.88
C PHE A 265 18.85 0.57 8.29
N SER A 266 19.69 1.52 8.67
CA SER A 266 21.04 1.24 9.20
C SER A 266 21.02 0.40 10.49
N LEU A 267 19.86 0.26 11.14
CA LEU A 267 19.67 -0.63 12.29
C LEU A 267 19.29 -2.06 11.87
N CYS A 268 18.95 -2.28 10.60
CA CYS A 268 18.60 -3.58 10.08
C CYS A 268 19.88 -4.35 9.72
N ASN A 269 20.15 -5.45 10.42
CA ASN A 269 21.27 -6.34 10.13
C ASN A 269 20.94 -7.43 9.09
N ALA A 270 19.92 -7.19 8.26
CA ALA A 270 19.55 -8.12 7.20
C ALA A 270 20.43 -7.85 5.96
N GLN A 271 20.86 -8.91 5.29
CA GLN A 271 21.29 -8.82 3.90
C GLN A 271 20.07 -8.45 3.05
N ILE A 272 19.85 -7.15 2.92
CA ILE A 272 18.82 -6.59 2.06
C ILE A 272 19.29 -6.80 0.62
N PRO A 273 18.53 -7.52 -0.23
CA PRO A 273 18.85 -7.59 -1.65
C PRO A 273 18.96 -6.17 -2.23
N ASP A 274 19.90 -5.94 -3.14
CA ASP A 274 20.13 -4.63 -3.79
C ASP A 274 18.88 -4.06 -4.49
N VAL A 275 17.91 -4.93 -4.77
CA VAL A 275 16.62 -4.61 -5.38
C VAL A 275 15.49 -5.19 -4.53
N PHE A 276 14.89 -4.36 -3.68
CA PHE A 276 13.52 -4.61 -3.25
C PHE A 276 12.58 -4.21 -4.38
N GLU A 277 11.84 -5.19 -4.92
CA GLU A 277 10.70 -4.91 -5.83
C GLU A 277 9.53 -4.26 -5.07
N THR A 278 9.49 -4.40 -3.74
CA THR A 278 8.41 -3.90 -2.90
C THR A 278 8.85 -2.67 -2.11
N TRP A 279 8.24 -1.52 -2.42
CA TRP A 279 8.46 -0.26 -1.70
C TRP A 279 7.68 -0.13 -0.40
N ARG A 280 6.99 -1.19 0.07
CA ARG A 280 6.14 -1.12 1.27
C ARG A 280 6.74 -1.95 2.40
N LEU A 281 6.88 -1.33 3.56
CA LEU A 281 7.34 -1.92 4.79
C LEU A 281 6.31 -1.72 5.89
N GLN A 282 6.18 -2.74 6.75
CA GLN A 282 5.31 -2.70 7.91
C GLN A 282 6.14 -2.91 9.15
N VAL A 283 5.98 -2.01 10.11
CA VAL A 283 6.50 -2.17 11.45
C VAL A 283 5.50 -2.96 12.26
N VAL A 284 6.02 -3.98 12.93
CA VAL A 284 5.27 -4.86 13.82
C VAL A 284 5.85 -4.71 15.22
N ASN A 285 5.00 -4.44 16.20
CA ASN A 285 5.42 -4.47 17.59
C ASN A 285 5.37 -5.92 18.10
N THR A 286 6.52 -6.58 18.14
CA THR A 286 6.64 -7.99 18.54
C THR A 286 6.23 -8.27 19.99
N GLN A 287 6.06 -7.24 20.83
CA GLN A 287 5.56 -7.38 22.20
C GLN A 287 4.02 -7.40 22.29
N LYS A 288 3.33 -7.03 21.21
CA LYS A 288 1.86 -6.94 21.16
C LYS A 288 1.20 -8.02 20.30
N ILE A 289 1.99 -8.81 19.58
CA ILE A 289 1.47 -9.87 18.72
C ILE A 289 1.27 -11.15 19.53
N ILE A 290 0.25 -11.91 19.18
CA ILE A 290 -0.07 -13.21 19.80
C ILE A 290 0.35 -14.39 18.91
N GLY A 291 0.78 -14.12 17.67
CA GLY A 291 1.28 -15.15 16.78
C GLY A 291 1.61 -14.64 15.39
N ILE A 292 2.22 -15.52 14.59
CA ILE A 292 2.57 -15.25 13.19
C ILE A 292 2.15 -16.48 12.36
N THR A 293 1.49 -16.27 11.23
CA THR A 293 1.26 -17.32 10.23
C THR A 293 2.18 -17.13 9.04
N PHE A 294 2.91 -18.18 8.70
CA PHE A 294 3.82 -18.23 7.57
C PHE A 294 3.15 -19.00 6.44
N PHE A 295 2.95 -18.37 5.29
CA PHE A 295 2.44 -19.02 4.08
C PHE A 295 3.61 -19.49 3.23
N PHE A 296 3.66 -20.79 2.94
CA PHE A 296 4.65 -21.40 2.08
C PHE A 296 4.02 -21.86 0.78
N LEU A 297 4.75 -21.72 -0.31
CA LEU A 297 4.49 -22.38 -1.58
C LEU A 297 5.73 -23.20 -1.91
N ASP A 298 5.56 -24.52 -2.01
CA ASP A 298 6.65 -25.48 -2.01
C ASP A 298 7.57 -25.27 -0.78
N ASP A 299 8.86 -24.97 -0.97
CA ASP A 299 9.82 -24.72 0.11
C ASP A 299 10.10 -23.23 0.34
N LYS A 300 9.31 -22.33 -0.25
CA LYS A 300 9.54 -20.88 -0.21
C LYS A 300 8.48 -20.15 0.58
N LEU A 301 8.91 -19.25 1.45
CA LEU A 301 8.03 -18.29 2.12
C LEU A 301 7.40 -17.38 1.06
N TYR A 302 6.08 -17.46 0.96
CA TYR A 302 5.27 -16.72 0.00
C TYR A 302 4.67 -15.45 0.62
N ASP A 303 4.21 -15.54 1.87
CA ASP A 303 3.62 -14.41 2.60
C ASP A 303 3.64 -14.62 4.12
N LEU A 304 3.36 -13.55 4.86
CA LEU A 304 3.26 -13.53 6.32
C LEU A 304 1.95 -12.88 6.74
N TYR A 305 1.33 -13.42 7.79
CA TYR A 305 0.20 -12.78 8.46
C TYR A 305 0.50 -12.62 9.94
N ILE A 306 0.31 -11.41 10.45
CA ILE A 306 0.58 -11.04 11.83
C ILE A 306 -0.72 -11.11 12.63
N HIS A 307 -0.72 -11.84 13.74
CA HIS A 307 -1.85 -11.91 14.66
C HIS A 307 -1.61 -10.96 15.83
N ASP A 308 -2.45 -9.93 15.93
CA ASP A 308 -2.43 -8.90 16.97
C ASP A 308 -3.60 -9.01 17.96
N SER A 309 -4.58 -9.88 17.68
CA SER A 309 -5.72 -10.16 18.55
C SER A 309 -6.26 -11.57 18.33
N ASP A 310 -7.10 -12.07 19.24
CA ASP A 310 -7.76 -13.37 19.10
C ASP A 310 -8.75 -13.43 17.93
N GLU A 311 -9.18 -12.27 17.41
CA GLU A 311 -10.06 -12.14 16.26
C GLU A 311 -9.29 -12.14 14.92
N SER A 312 -7.96 -12.01 14.96
CA SER A 312 -7.12 -11.97 13.77
C SER A 312 -7.18 -13.32 13.04
N ASN A 313 -7.43 -13.29 11.73
CA ASN A 313 -7.65 -14.50 10.94
C ASN A 313 -6.88 -14.46 9.63
N ALA A 314 -5.92 -15.39 9.50
CA ALA A 314 -5.11 -15.53 8.31
C ALA A 314 -5.89 -16.02 7.07
N ASN A 315 -7.12 -16.55 7.24
CA ASN A 315 -7.97 -16.98 6.13
C ASN A 315 -8.27 -15.84 5.15
N ALA A 316 -8.43 -14.61 5.65
CA ALA A 316 -8.68 -13.45 4.80
C ALA A 316 -7.54 -13.21 3.79
N LEU A 317 -6.29 -13.54 4.15
CA LEU A 317 -5.15 -13.48 3.23
C LEU A 317 -5.15 -14.68 2.27
N TYR A 318 -5.48 -15.88 2.75
CA TYR A 318 -5.55 -17.09 1.93
C TYR A 318 -6.62 -16.99 0.84
N GLU A 319 -7.80 -16.50 1.17
CA GLU A 319 -8.94 -16.33 0.24
C GLU A 319 -8.62 -15.35 -0.90
N GLN A 320 -7.64 -14.46 -0.73
CA GLN A 320 -7.20 -13.54 -1.77
C GLN A 320 -6.26 -14.19 -2.81
N LEU A 321 -5.68 -15.35 -2.51
CA LEU A 321 -4.75 -16.06 -3.39
C LEU A 321 -5.49 -16.70 -4.57
N SER A 322 -4.81 -16.90 -5.71
CA SER A 322 -5.41 -17.63 -6.83
C SER A 322 -5.70 -19.08 -6.46
N PRO A 323 -6.69 -19.74 -7.11
CA PRO A 323 -6.98 -21.15 -6.87
C PRO A 323 -5.76 -22.07 -7.06
N ASP A 324 -4.81 -21.71 -7.92
CA ASP A 324 -3.58 -22.47 -8.13
C ASP A 324 -2.63 -22.34 -6.94
N VAL A 325 -2.45 -21.11 -6.44
CA VAL A 325 -1.63 -20.86 -5.24
C VAL A 325 -2.30 -21.47 -4.02
N GLN A 326 -3.62 -21.35 -3.86
CA GLN A 326 -4.36 -21.95 -2.75
C GLN A 326 -4.18 -23.47 -2.67
N ARG A 327 -4.14 -24.16 -3.83
CA ARG A 327 -3.94 -25.61 -3.90
C ARG A 327 -2.54 -26.06 -3.52
N GLY A 328 -1.51 -25.24 -3.81
CA GLY A 328 -0.12 -25.55 -3.48
C GLY A 328 0.36 -24.96 -2.15
N ALA A 329 -0.36 -24.00 -1.60
CA ALA A 329 0.05 -23.31 -0.39
C ALA A 329 -0.30 -24.11 0.86
N PHE A 330 0.62 -24.14 1.82
CA PHE A 330 0.35 -24.54 3.19
C PHE A 330 0.78 -23.42 4.12
N TRP A 331 0.25 -23.40 5.33
CA TRP A 331 0.61 -22.39 6.31
C TRP A 331 1.01 -23.00 7.65
N ILE A 332 1.87 -22.30 8.36
CA ILE A 332 2.33 -22.69 9.69
C ILE A 332 2.02 -21.54 10.63
N TYR A 333 1.18 -21.80 11.63
CA TYR A 333 0.90 -20.85 12.70
C TYR A 333 1.88 -21.06 13.86
N LEU A 334 2.61 -19.99 14.21
CA LEU A 334 3.46 -19.92 15.38
C LEU A 334 2.76 -19.06 16.44
N PRO A 335 2.17 -19.65 17.50
CA PRO A 335 1.66 -18.89 18.62
C PRO A 335 2.80 -18.31 19.45
N ILE A 336 2.58 -17.12 20.01
CA ILE A 336 3.50 -16.44 20.92
C ILE A 336 2.77 -16.28 22.24
N GLY A 337 3.30 -16.91 23.29
CA GLY A 337 2.69 -16.83 24.61
C GLY A 337 2.66 -15.40 25.14
N THR A 338 1.61 -15.03 25.87
CA THR A 338 1.43 -13.68 26.44
C THR A 338 2.52 -13.25 27.41
N THR A 339 3.33 -14.20 27.89
CA THR A 339 4.46 -13.96 28.79
C THR A 339 5.81 -14.25 28.13
N ASP A 340 5.82 -14.57 26.85
CA ASP A 340 7.03 -14.79 26.04
C ASP A 340 7.27 -13.58 25.13
N ARG A 341 8.45 -13.50 24.52
CA ARG A 341 8.78 -12.47 23.53
C ARG A 341 9.75 -13.01 22.50
N ILE A 342 9.61 -12.49 21.27
CA ILE A 342 10.57 -12.76 20.20
C ILE A 342 11.87 -12.00 20.48
N LEU A 343 12.97 -12.74 20.55
CA LEU A 343 14.34 -12.21 20.64
C LEU A 343 15.00 -12.15 19.26
N VAL A 344 14.75 -13.14 18.40
CA VAL A 344 15.28 -13.22 17.03
C VAL A 344 14.19 -13.67 16.08
N LEU A 345 14.07 -12.98 14.94
CA LEU A 345 13.30 -13.42 13.79
C LEU A 345 14.16 -13.17 12.55
N GLY A 346 14.45 -14.23 11.79
CA GLY A 346 15.28 -14.10 10.59
C GLY A 346 15.31 -15.37 9.75
N THR A 347 16.00 -15.28 8.62
CA THR A 347 16.25 -16.41 7.72
C THR A 347 17.63 -16.99 7.99
N ARG A 348 17.71 -18.30 8.16
CA ARG A 348 18.97 -19.05 8.18
C ARG A 348 19.13 -19.74 6.84
N PHE A 349 20.14 -19.33 6.09
CA PHE A 349 20.48 -19.92 4.80
C PHE A 349 21.20 -21.26 5.02
N ILE A 350 20.68 -22.31 4.38
CA ILE A 350 21.30 -23.63 4.31
C ILE A 350 22.21 -23.69 3.08
N SER A 351 21.73 -23.16 1.96
CA SER A 351 22.46 -23.02 0.70
C SER A 351 22.05 -21.72 -0.01
N ARG A 352 22.58 -21.44 -1.21
CA ARG A 352 22.25 -20.20 -1.95
C ARG A 352 20.76 -20.01 -2.24
N SER A 353 19.99 -21.10 -2.33
CA SER A 353 18.56 -21.07 -2.66
C SER A 353 17.66 -21.65 -1.58
N GLU A 354 18.23 -22.23 -0.52
CA GLU A 354 17.49 -22.91 0.53
C GLU A 354 17.70 -22.19 1.86
N TYR A 355 16.59 -21.92 2.53
CA TYR A 355 16.58 -21.29 3.84
C TYR A 355 15.45 -21.84 4.70
N ASN A 356 15.57 -21.63 6.00
CA ASN A 356 14.45 -21.75 6.94
C ASN A 356 14.32 -20.46 7.73
N VAL A 357 13.19 -20.31 8.40
CA VAL A 357 12.93 -19.19 9.31
C VAL A 357 13.30 -19.62 10.72
N LEU A 358 14.17 -18.86 11.38
CA LEU A 358 14.48 -19.01 12.80
C LEU A 358 13.68 -17.99 13.60
N VAL A 359 12.95 -18.49 14.59
CA VAL A 359 12.30 -17.68 15.61
C VAL A 359 12.85 -18.09 16.97
N ARG A 360 13.61 -17.20 17.62
CA ARG A 360 14.07 -17.39 19.00
C ARG A 360 13.14 -16.65 19.93
N MET A 361 12.50 -17.37 20.83
CA MET A 361 11.67 -16.85 21.90
C MET A 361 12.40 -16.96 23.24
N GLU A 362 12.13 -16.06 24.17
CA GLU A 362 12.81 -16.01 25.47
C GLU A 362 12.53 -17.26 26.32
N LYS A 363 11.29 -17.76 26.31
CA LYS A 363 10.89 -18.93 27.11
C LYS A 363 10.81 -20.21 26.30
N ALA A 364 10.18 -20.15 25.12
CA ALA A 364 10.03 -21.32 24.26
C ALA A 364 11.33 -21.72 23.52
N GLY A 365 12.36 -20.86 23.52
CA GLY A 365 13.64 -21.13 22.87
C GLY A 365 13.55 -21.03 21.34
N ASP A 366 14.31 -21.87 20.65
CA ASP A 366 14.47 -21.80 19.19
C ASP A 366 13.40 -22.64 18.46
N VAL A 367 12.67 -22.00 17.57
CA VAL A 367 11.74 -22.64 16.63
C VAL A 367 12.24 -22.41 15.21
N VAL A 368 12.42 -23.51 14.47
CA VAL A 368 12.81 -23.48 13.06
C VAL A 368 11.61 -23.89 12.21
N ILE A 369 11.24 -23.02 11.27
CA ILE A 369 10.07 -23.18 10.40
C ILE A 369 10.52 -23.30 8.94
N GLY A 370 9.96 -24.28 8.22
CA GLY A 370 10.30 -24.58 6.84
C GLY A 370 11.25 -25.78 6.73
N ARG A 371 12.11 -25.77 5.71
CA ARG A 371 12.98 -26.91 5.40
C ARG A 371 14.06 -27.10 6.48
N ASN A 372 13.99 -28.21 7.20
CA ASN A 372 15.04 -28.66 8.11
C ASN A 372 15.90 -29.71 7.38
N CYS A 373 17.07 -29.29 6.90
CA CYS A 373 18.11 -30.23 6.50
C CYS A 373 18.99 -30.46 7.73
N PHE A 374 18.99 -31.69 8.27
CA PHE A 374 20.09 -32.12 9.13
C PHE A 374 21.28 -32.32 8.21
N PHE A 375 22.35 -31.55 8.38
CA PHE A 375 23.57 -31.75 7.62
C PHE A 375 24.06 -33.17 7.89
N SER A 376 24.22 -33.99 6.83
CA SER A 376 25.21 -35.05 6.87
C SER A 376 26.58 -34.37 6.84
N GLU A 377 27.57 -34.84 7.60
CA GLU A 377 28.96 -34.34 7.51
C GLU A 377 29.52 -34.41 6.06
N ASP A 378 28.89 -35.22 5.20
CA ASP A 378 29.25 -35.39 3.80
C ASP A 378 28.76 -34.28 2.84
N ASP A 379 27.84 -33.38 3.27
CA ASP A 379 27.26 -32.34 2.40
C ASP A 379 28.07 -31.03 2.37
N TYR A 380 29.26 -30.99 3.01
CA TYR A 380 30.16 -29.84 2.96
C TYR A 380 30.87 -29.72 1.61
N HIS A 381 30.26 -28.99 0.68
CA HIS A 381 31.01 -28.38 -0.42
C HIS A 381 31.62 -27.06 0.05
N HIS A 382 32.94 -27.09 0.27
CA HIS A 382 33.79 -25.92 0.45
C HIS A 382 33.70 -25.00 -0.76
N ASP A 383 32.75 -24.07 -0.75
CA ASP A 383 32.85 -22.86 -1.56
C ASP A 383 32.21 -21.68 -0.81
N GLY A 384 33.03 -21.00 0.01
CA GLY A 384 32.90 -19.55 0.18
C GLY A 384 32.36 -19.00 1.51
N LEU A 385 32.17 -19.79 2.57
CA LEU A 385 31.87 -19.24 3.90
C LEU A 385 32.96 -19.66 4.89
N LEU A 386 33.71 -18.69 5.42
CA LEU A 386 34.74 -18.92 6.41
C LEU A 386 34.10 -19.27 7.76
N PRO A 387 34.67 -20.23 8.54
CA PRO A 387 34.04 -20.75 9.76
C PRO A 387 34.02 -19.81 10.98
N GLU A 388 34.46 -18.56 10.88
CA GLU A 388 34.76 -17.73 12.06
C GLU A 388 33.55 -17.00 12.69
N ASP A 389 32.36 -17.03 12.06
CA ASP A 389 31.18 -16.27 12.54
C ASP A 389 30.16 -17.09 13.34
N TRP A 390 30.45 -18.33 13.73
CA TRP A 390 29.57 -19.11 14.60
C TRP A 390 29.97 -18.97 16.07
N PRO A 391 29.06 -18.58 16.99
CA PRO A 391 29.34 -18.67 18.42
C PRO A 391 29.55 -20.14 18.77
N SER A 392 30.76 -20.43 19.25
CA SER A 392 31.22 -21.76 19.61
C SER A 392 30.26 -22.43 20.60
N SER A 393 30.18 -23.74 20.43
CA SER A 393 29.40 -24.69 21.19
C SER A 393 29.50 -24.50 22.70
N ARG A 394 28.38 -24.81 23.36
CA ARG A 394 28.19 -24.97 24.80
C ARG A 394 29.45 -25.53 25.50
N ALA A 395 29.92 -24.82 26.51
CA ALA A 395 30.68 -25.42 27.60
C ALA A 395 29.68 -26.16 28.49
N ASP A 396 29.63 -27.49 28.34
CA ASP A 396 29.24 -28.47 29.36
C ASP A 396 29.29 -29.86 28.71
N GLN A 397 30.53 -30.36 28.54
CA GLN A 397 30.91 -31.77 28.54
C GLN A 397 32.24 -31.90 29.28
#